data_AF-A0A2D7WMU7-F1
#
_entry.id   AF-A0A2D7WMU7-F1
#
_cell.length_a   1.000
_cell.length_b   1.000
_cell.length_c   1.000
_cell.angle_alpha   90.00
_cell.angle_beta   90.00
_cell.angle_gamma   90.00
#
_symmetry.space_group_name_H-M   'P 1'
#
loop_
_entity.id
_entity.type
_entity.pdbx_description
1 polymer ?
#
loop_
_entity_poly.entity_id
_entity_poly.type
_entity_poly.pdbx_seq_one_letter_code
_entity_poly.pdbx_strand_id
1 'polypeptide(L)' 'MITLQRKYKVLKARSLKDLEERVNEEIQREYKDTEGFIFRSSGRWQCLGGLLREGEEWFQTMVFTQEEE' A
#
# COMPACT_ATOMS: atom_id res chain seq x y z
N MET A 1 6.79 20.71 12.56
CA MET A 1 6.32 20.72 11.15
C MET A 1 6.33 19.26 10.75
N ILE A 2 5.17 18.63 10.53
CA ILE A 2 5.11 17.17 10.32
C ILE A 2 5.78 16.87 8.98
N THR A 3 6.80 16.01 8.98
CA THR A 3 7.46 15.56 7.77
C THR A 3 6.69 14.34 7.26
N LEU A 4 6.20 14.41 6.03
CA LEU A 4 5.42 13.32 5.44
C LEU A 4 6.22 12.67 4.32
N GLN A 5 6.60 11.41 4.51
CA GLN A 5 7.19 10.61 3.46
C GLN A 5 6.10 9.85 2.70
N ARG A 6 6.14 9.92 1.36
CA ARG A 6 5.24 9.18 0.48
C ARG A 6 6.03 8.25 -0.43
N LYS A 7 5.58 7.00 -0.56
CA LYS A 7 6.04 6.06 -1.60
C LYS A 7 4.85 5.64 -2.44
N TYR A 8 5.05 5.48 -3.74
CA TYR A 8 4.01 5.07 -4.68
C TYR A 8 4.36 3.73 -5.29
N LYS A 9 3.35 2.90 -5.53
CA LYS A 9 3.50 1.58 -6.16
C LYS A 9 2.33 1.34 -7.11
N VAL A 10 2.58 0.70 -8.23
CA VAL A 10 1.53 0.21 -9.14
C VAL A 10 1.60 -1.30 -9.14
N LEU A 11 0.53 -1.94 -8.67
CA LEU A 11 0.36 -3.38 -8.77
C LEU A 11 -0.32 -3.70 -10.09
N LYS A 12 0.15 -4.77 -10.73
CA LYS A 12 -0.43 -5.31 -11.97
C LYS A 12 -0.68 -6.81 -11.81
N ALA A 13 -1.76 -7.29 -12.42
CA ALA A 13 -2.15 -8.69 -12.39
C ALA A 13 -3.00 -9.05 -13.62
N ARG A 14 -3.03 -10.34 -13.98
CA ARG A 14 -3.85 -10.84 -15.11
C ARG A 14 -5.29 -11.17 -14.72
N SER A 15 -5.60 -11.15 -13.43
CA SER A 15 -6.95 -11.38 -12.93
C SER A 15 -7.22 -10.48 -11.72
N LEU A 16 -8.49 -10.18 -11.49
CA LEU A 16 -8.91 -9.37 -10.35
C LEU A 16 -8.54 -10.04 -9.02
N LYS A 17 -8.63 -11.37 -8.96
CA LYS A 17 -8.28 -12.16 -7.77
C LYS A 17 -6.79 -12.07 -7.42
N ASP A 18 -5.91 -12.24 -8.39
CA ASP A 18 -4.45 -12.08 -8.20
C ASP A 18 -4.10 -10.64 -7.80
N LEU A 19 -4.81 -9.64 -8.36
CA LEU A 19 -4.63 -8.25 -7.95
C LEU A 19 -5.03 -8.03 -6.48
N GLU A 20 -6.18 -8.58 -6.07
CA GLU A 20 -6.70 -8.49 -4.72
C GLU A 20 -5.74 -9.14 -3.70
N GLU A 21 -5.22 -10.34 -4.00
CA GLU A 21 -4.24 -11.03 -3.17
C GLU A 21 -2.98 -10.17 -2.98
N ARG A 22 -2.44 -9.60 -4.06
CA ARG A 22 -1.26 -8.72 -4.01
C ARG A 22 -1.50 -7.42 -3.23
N VAL A 23 -2.67 -6.79 -3.40
CA VAL A 23 -3.06 -5.59 -2.64
C VAL A 23 -3.11 -5.92 -1.15
N ASN A 24 -3.75 -7.03 -0.79
CA ASN A 24 -3.87 -7.48 0.59
C ASN A 24 -2.50 -7.80 1.21
N GLU A 25 -1.59 -8.43 0.47
CA GLU A 25 -0.23 -8.68 0.92
C GLU A 25 0.51 -7.36 1.26
N GLU A 26 0.43 -6.33 0.41
CA GLU A 26 1.09 -5.05 0.67
C GLU A 26 0.50 -4.34 1.91
N ILE A 27 -0.82 -4.38 2.08
CA ILE A 27 -1.49 -3.80 3.26
C ILE A 27 -1.08 -4.55 4.54
N GLN A 28 -1.00 -5.89 4.48
CA GLN A 28 -0.69 -6.73 5.64
C GLN A 28 0.79 -6.75 6.00
N ARG A 29 1.71 -6.60 5.03
CA ARG A 29 3.16 -6.70 5.26
C ARG A 29 3.67 -5.69 6.30
N GLU A 30 3.07 -4.52 6.35
CA GLU A 30 3.41 -3.45 7.30
C GLU A 30 2.58 -3.50 8.59
N TYR A 31 1.61 -4.43 8.70
CA TYR A 31 0.90 -4.74 9.93
C TYR A 31 1.71 -5.75 10.78
N LYS A 32 3.00 -5.47 10.99
CA LYS A 32 3.80 -6.21 11.98
C LYS A 32 3.85 -5.40 13.27
N ASP A 33 3.41 -6.07 14.33
CA ASP A 33 3.30 -5.60 15.71
C ASP A 33 4.27 -4.48 16.08
N THR A 34 3.70 -3.39 16.56
CA THR A 34 4.40 -2.27 17.19
C THR A 34 4.68 -2.52 18.68
N GLU A 35 4.55 -3.76 19.18
CA GLU A 35 4.92 -4.06 20.56
C GLU A 35 6.44 -3.90 20.77
N GLY A 36 6.82 -2.85 21.50
CA GLY A 36 8.20 -2.60 21.93
C GLY A 36 8.98 -1.48 21.22
N PHE A 37 8.39 -0.78 20.26
CA PHE A 37 9.08 0.33 19.56
C PHE A 37 8.82 1.70 20.22
N ILE A 38 9.91 2.46 20.43
CA ILE A 38 9.90 3.81 21.06
C ILE A 38 9.26 4.87 20.13
N PHE A 39 9.30 4.65 18.81
CA PHE A 39 8.72 5.54 17.80
C PHE A 39 7.53 4.85 17.10
N ARG A 40 6.39 5.55 17.01
CA ARG A 40 5.21 5.07 16.28
C ARG A 40 5.29 5.52 14.82
N SER A 41 5.98 4.78 13.95
CA SER A 41 5.76 4.99 12.51
C SER A 41 4.48 4.27 12.11
N SER A 42 3.39 5.01 11.87
CA SER A 42 2.08 4.47 11.47
C SER A 42 1.98 4.17 9.97
N GLY A 43 3.12 4.07 9.27
CA GLY A 43 3.18 3.97 7.82
C GLY A 43 2.31 2.84 7.26
N ARG A 44 1.34 3.17 6.40
CA ARG A 44 0.40 2.19 5.81
C ARG A 44 0.26 2.37 4.31
N TRP A 45 0.25 1.26 3.59
CA TRP A 45 -0.16 1.21 2.19
C TRP A 45 -1.68 1.39 2.07
N GLN A 46 -2.10 2.20 1.10
CA GLN A 46 -3.49 2.52 0.81
C GLN A 46 -3.72 2.49 -0.70
N CYS A 47 -4.89 2.03 -1.14
CA CYS A 47 -5.30 2.14 -2.54
C CYS A 47 -5.51 3.60 -2.91
N LEU A 48 -4.89 4.04 -4.00
CA LEU A 48 -5.07 5.36 -4.57
C LEU A 48 -6.00 5.26 -5.78
N GLY A 49 -7.17 5.87 -5.67
CA GLY A 49 -8.18 5.84 -6.73
C GLY A 49 -8.82 4.46 -6.92
N GLY A 50 -9.50 4.31 -8.05
CA GLY A 50 -10.16 3.06 -8.43
C GLY A 50 -9.24 2.09 -9.16
N LEU A 51 -9.73 0.87 -9.35
CA LEU A 51 -9.12 -0.14 -10.20
C LEU A 51 -9.13 0.30 -11.66
N LEU A 52 -8.03 0.06 -12.36
CA LEU A 52 -7.91 0.29 -13.80
C LEU A 52 -7.74 -1.05 -14.52
N ARG A 53 -8.38 -1.18 -15.69
CA ARG A 53 -8.17 -2.31 -16.59
C ARG A 53 -7.63 -1.79 -17.91
N GLU A 54 -6.51 -2.33 -18.36
CA GLU A 54 -5.92 -2.03 -19.66
C GLU A 54 -5.68 -3.37 -20.40
N GLY A 55 -6.44 -3.60 -21.47
CA GLY A 55 -6.47 -4.89 -22.16
C GLY A 55 -6.90 -6.04 -21.23
N GLU A 56 -6.01 -7.02 -21.08
CA GLU A 56 -6.20 -8.19 -20.21
C GLU A 56 -5.59 -8.02 -18.81
N GLU A 57 -4.97 -6.87 -18.52
CA GLU A 57 -4.32 -6.60 -17.25
C GLU A 57 -5.16 -5.69 -16.37
N TRP A 58 -5.09 -5.96 -15.06
CA TRP A 58 -5.70 -5.17 -13.99
C TRP A 58 -4.61 -4.46 -13.20
N PHE A 59 -4.90 -3.22 -12.80
CA PHE A 59 -3.96 -2.34 -12.13
C PHE A 59 -4.60 -1.74 -10.88
N GLN A 60 -3.81 -1.65 -9.81
CA GLN A 60 -4.12 -0.87 -8.62
C GLN A 60 -2.93 0.01 -8.27
N THR A 61 -3.14 1.32 -8.19
CA THR A 61 -2.13 2.25 -7.66
C THR A 61 -2.25 2.30 -6.15
N MET A 62 -1.13 2.33 -5.45
CA MET A 62 -1.06 2.39 -3.99
C MET A 62 -0.11 3.49 -3.54
N VAL A 63 -0.41 4.07 -2.39
CA VAL A 63 0.43 5.05 -1.70
C VAL A 63 0.74 4.56 -0.29
N PHE A 64 2.00 4.64 0.08
CA PHE A 64 2.45 4.49 1.45
C PHE A 64 2.66 5.88 2.03
N THR A 65 2.04 6.17 3.17
CA THR A 65 2.18 7.45 3.85
C THR A 65 2.76 7.22 5.23
N GLN A 66 3.91 7.81 5.53
CA GLN A 66 4.54 7.78 6.84
C GLN A 66 4.65 9.20 7.39
N GLU A 67 4.09 9.40 8.57
CA GLU A 67 4.27 10.60 9.38
C GLU A 67 5.54 10.41 10.22
N GLU A 68 6.47 11.36 10.14
CA GLU A 68 7.63 11.48 11.03
C GLU A 68 7.39 12.69 11.96
N GLU A 69 7.42 12.44 13.27
CA GLU A 69 7.42 13.47 14.33
C GLU A 69 8.78 14.16 14.45
#